data_AF-A0A4R9Q224-F1
#
_entry.id   AF-A0A4R9Q224-F1
#
_cell.length_a   1.000
_cell.length_b   1.000
_cell.length_c   1.000
_cell.angle_alpha   90.00
_cell.angle_beta   90.00
_cell.angle_gamma   90.00
#
_symmetry.space_group_name_H-M   'P 1'
#
loop_
_entity.id
_entity.type
_entity.pdbx_description
1 polymer ?
#
loop_
_entity_poly.entity_id
_entity_poly.type
_entity_poly.pdbx_seq_one_letter_code
_entity_poly.pdbx_strand_id
1 'polypeptide(L)'
;VQLLKEFRPDVMYLTTTDYVQHKYAPGVPQANAFYEMFDKYLVELDAQGAAIVVTADHGMKPKHHADGSPNVVYVQDLLDEWLGKDAARVILPITDPYVVHHGALGSFATAYLPKGADREAIMAKLRKVEGIILVLGREEGSARFELPEDRMG
;
A
#
# COMPACT_ATOMS: atom_id res chain seq x y z
N VAL A 1 16.68 0.50 21.75
CA VAL A 1 16.81 0.25 23.21
C VAL A 1 17.52 1.36 23.98
N GLN A 2 18.56 1.99 23.42
CA GLN A 2 19.33 3.02 24.14
C GLN A 2 18.49 4.22 24.62
N LEU A 3 17.57 4.72 23.79
CA LEU A 3 16.66 5.80 24.18
C LEU A 3 15.81 5.44 25.41
N LEU A 4 15.32 4.20 25.51
CA LEU A 4 14.56 3.77 26.69
C LEU A 4 15.43 3.79 27.96
N LYS A 5 16.71 3.41 27.84
CA LYS A 5 17.68 3.39 28.94
C LYS A 5 18.07 4.79 29.40
N GLU A 6 18.36 5.70 28.46
CA GLU A 6 18.98 6.99 28.76
C GLU A 6 17.97 8.14 28.81
N PHE A 7 17.07 8.20 27.82
CA PHE A 7 16.10 9.28 27.68
C PHE A 7 14.82 9.04 28.50
N ARG A 8 14.43 7.76 28.67
CA ARG A 8 13.24 7.33 29.45
C ARG A 8 11.95 8.08 29.05
N PRO A 9 11.52 8.00 27.78
CA PRO A 9 10.33 8.69 27.31
C PRO A 9 9.05 8.10 27.90
N ASP A 10 8.04 8.95 28.14
CA ASP A 10 6.69 8.49 28.47
C ASP A 10 6.01 7.81 27.26
N VAL A 11 6.34 8.27 26.04
CA VAL A 11 5.83 7.73 24.77
C VAL A 11 6.96 7.66 23.75
N MET A 12 7.11 6.49 23.12
CA MET A 12 8.09 6.27 22.06
C MET A 12 7.44 5.54 20.89
N TYR A 13 7.68 6.02 19.68
CA TYR A 13 7.24 5.37 18.45
C TYR A 13 8.45 4.91 17.64
N LEU A 14 8.54 3.60 17.38
CA LEU A 14 9.58 2.99 16.55
C LEU A 14 8.90 2.39 15.33
N THR A 15 9.29 2.88 14.15
CA THR A 15 8.80 2.36 12.86
C THR A 15 9.99 1.90 12.02
N THR A 16 9.79 0.82 11.27
CA THR A 16 10.79 0.23 10.38
C THR A 16 10.40 0.44 8.91
N THR A 17 11.11 -0.21 8.00
CA THR A 17 10.73 -0.32 6.58
C THR A 17 10.39 -1.77 6.25
N ASP A 18 9.64 -1.97 5.18
CA ASP A 18 9.20 -3.29 4.70
C ASP A 18 10.12 -3.87 3.60
N TYR A 19 11.38 -3.39 3.51
CA TYR A 19 12.35 -3.79 2.50
C TYR A 19 12.58 -5.31 2.45
N VAL A 20 12.64 -5.96 3.62
CA VAL A 20 12.80 -7.43 3.71
C VAL A 20 11.54 -8.12 3.22
N GLN A 21 10.37 -7.62 3.61
CA GLN A 21 9.05 -8.18 3.35
C GLN A 21 8.66 -8.08 1.89
N HIS A 22 9.10 -7.03 1.18
CA HIS A 22 8.95 -6.92 -0.27
C HIS A 22 9.79 -7.93 -1.06
N LYS A 23 10.90 -8.40 -0.49
CA LYS A 23 11.86 -9.30 -1.17
C LYS A 23 11.70 -10.77 -0.80
N TYR A 24 11.27 -11.06 0.42
CA TYR A 24 11.33 -12.38 1.01
C TYR A 24 9.98 -12.78 1.58
N ALA A 25 9.40 -13.85 1.02
CA ALA A 25 8.16 -14.42 1.53
C ALA A 25 8.34 -14.98 2.95
N PRO A 26 7.26 -15.09 3.75
CA PRO A 26 7.32 -15.68 5.08
C PRO A 26 7.96 -17.08 5.08
N GLY A 27 8.82 -17.36 6.06
CA GLY A 27 9.44 -18.67 6.26
C GLY A 27 10.78 -18.89 5.55
N VAL A 28 11.16 -18.04 4.59
CA VAL A 28 12.50 -18.14 3.97
C VAL A 28 13.58 -17.61 4.93
N PRO A 29 14.85 -18.09 4.83
CA PRO A 29 15.89 -17.78 5.82
C PRO A 29 16.08 -16.29 6.09
N GLN A 30 16.02 -15.44 5.05
CA GLN A 30 16.21 -14.00 5.17
C GLN A 30 15.06 -13.32 5.95
N ALA A 31 13.82 -13.75 5.72
CA ALA A 31 12.67 -13.24 6.47
C ALA A 31 12.75 -13.67 7.94
N ASN A 32 13.06 -14.94 8.20
CA ASN A 32 13.19 -15.45 9.57
C ASN A 32 14.32 -14.75 10.33
N ALA A 33 15.48 -14.53 9.69
CA ALA A 33 16.61 -13.84 10.31
C ALA A 33 16.27 -12.39 10.71
N PHE A 34 15.44 -11.69 9.93
CA PHE A 34 14.97 -10.35 10.29
C PHE A 34 14.12 -10.37 11.55
N TYR A 35 13.16 -11.30 11.65
CA TYR A 35 12.31 -11.41 12.83
C TYR A 35 13.06 -11.96 14.06
N GLU A 36 14.05 -12.84 13.87
CA GLU A 36 14.95 -13.27 14.95
C GLU A 36 15.77 -12.09 15.52
N MET A 37 16.20 -11.17 14.65
CA MET A 37 16.88 -9.94 15.08
C MET A 37 15.94 -9.00 15.82
N PHE A 38 14.73 -8.78 15.30
CA PHE A 38 13.69 -7.96 15.94
C PHE A 38 13.35 -8.47 17.35
N ASP A 39 13.18 -9.78 17.52
CA ASP A 39 12.80 -10.42 18.78
C ASP A 39 13.82 -10.14 19.91
N LYS A 40 15.11 -10.12 19.59
CA LYS A 40 16.17 -9.76 20.56
C LYS A 40 15.96 -8.37 21.16
N TYR A 41 15.61 -7.39 20.33
CA TYR A 41 15.33 -6.04 20.80
C TYR A 41 13.99 -5.93 21.53
N LEU A 42 12.99 -6.71 21.14
CA LEU A 42 11.71 -6.76 21.84
C LEU A 42 11.91 -7.24 23.29
N VAL A 43 12.70 -8.31 23.48
CA VAL A 43 13.07 -8.81 24.82
C VAL A 43 13.80 -7.73 25.64
N GLU A 44 14.73 -6.99 25.04
CA GLU A 44 15.44 -5.91 25.74
C GLU A 44 14.53 -4.72 26.13
N LEU A 45 13.48 -4.44 25.35
CA LEU A 45 12.50 -3.41 25.68
C LEU A 45 11.57 -3.88 26.80
N ASP A 46 11.07 -5.11 26.71
CA ASP A 46 10.19 -5.73 27.71
C ASP A 46 10.87 -5.85 29.07
N ALA A 47 12.13 -6.27 29.11
CA ALA A 47 12.92 -6.39 30.33
C ALA A 47 13.12 -5.06 31.09
N GLN A 48 12.90 -3.91 30.43
CA GLN A 48 12.93 -2.59 31.07
C GLN A 48 11.58 -2.15 31.64
N GLY A 49 10.55 -3.00 31.56
CA GLY A 49 9.22 -2.76 32.12
C GLY A 49 8.33 -1.83 31.29
N ALA A 50 8.64 -1.64 30.00
CA ALA A 50 7.79 -0.86 29.11
C ALA A 50 6.49 -1.61 28.79
N ALA A 51 5.37 -0.89 28.71
CA ALA A 51 4.15 -1.42 28.08
C ALA A 51 4.31 -1.34 26.55
N ILE A 52 4.31 -2.48 25.87
CA ILE A 52 4.66 -2.57 24.45
C ILE A 52 3.47 -3.05 23.62
N VAL A 53 3.20 -2.33 22.53
CA VAL A 53 2.29 -2.78 21.46
C VAL A 53 3.11 -3.02 20.21
N VAL A 54 3.01 -4.23 19.65
CA VAL A 54 3.60 -4.57 18.36
C VAL A 54 2.47 -4.67 17.34
N THR A 55 2.61 -3.93 16.24
CA THR A 55 1.65 -3.93 15.14
C THR A 55 2.39 -3.73 13.82
N ALA A 56 1.66 -3.79 12.71
CA ALA A 56 2.12 -3.38 11.39
C ALA A 56 1.17 -2.32 10.83
N ASP A 57 1.69 -1.45 9.99
CA ASP A 57 0.92 -0.50 9.18
C ASP A 57 0.09 -1.22 8.11
N HIS A 58 0.66 -2.26 7.47
CA HIS A 58 -0.04 -3.13 6.54
C HIS A 58 0.60 -4.53 6.43
N GLY A 59 -0.08 -5.42 5.71
CA GLY A 59 0.46 -6.75 5.37
C GLY A 59 1.27 -6.75 4.07
N MET A 60 1.67 -7.96 3.64
CA MET A 60 2.31 -8.20 2.35
C MET A 60 1.71 -9.44 1.67
N LYS A 61 1.64 -9.43 0.33
CA LYS A 61 1.16 -10.54 -0.51
C LYS A 61 1.91 -10.59 -1.84
N PRO A 62 2.12 -11.78 -2.44
CA PRO A 62 2.71 -11.89 -3.78
C PRO A 62 1.80 -11.23 -4.83
N LYS A 63 2.40 -10.56 -5.81
CA LYS A 63 1.74 -9.82 -6.90
C LYS A 63 2.28 -10.20 -8.28
N HIS A 64 2.65 -11.46 -8.43
CA HIS A 64 3.21 -12.00 -9.66
C HIS A 64 2.39 -13.20 -10.14
N HIS A 65 2.48 -13.48 -11.44
CA HIS A 65 1.97 -14.70 -12.05
C HIS A 65 2.79 -15.92 -11.59
N ALA A 66 2.37 -17.11 -12.03
CA ALA A 66 3.07 -18.37 -11.73
C ALA A 66 4.50 -18.42 -12.28
N ASP A 67 4.78 -17.68 -13.35
CA ASP A 67 6.12 -17.54 -13.94
C ASP A 67 6.99 -16.48 -13.25
N GLY A 68 6.46 -15.79 -12.23
CA GLY A 68 7.15 -14.73 -11.48
C GLY A 68 7.07 -13.34 -12.10
N SER A 69 6.46 -13.16 -13.27
CA SER A 69 6.24 -11.85 -13.87
C SER A 69 5.18 -11.04 -13.09
N PRO A 70 5.30 -9.70 -12.97
CA PRO A 70 4.31 -8.87 -12.25
C PRO A 70 2.90 -8.98 -12.86
N ASN A 71 1.88 -9.14 -12.01
CA ASN A 71 0.48 -9.13 -12.42
C ASN A 71 -0.09 -7.72 -12.29
N VAL A 72 -0.18 -6.99 -13.42
CA VAL A 72 -0.46 -5.55 -13.46
C VAL A 72 -1.68 -5.26 -14.35
N VAL A 73 -2.57 -4.41 -13.87
CA VAL A 73 -3.65 -3.80 -14.66
C VAL A 73 -3.28 -2.34 -14.95
N TYR A 74 -3.05 -2.02 -16.21
CA TYR A 74 -2.70 -0.67 -16.65
C TYR A 74 -3.94 0.21 -16.79
N VAL A 75 -4.44 0.74 -15.67
CA VAL A 75 -5.71 1.50 -15.63
C VAL A 75 -5.66 2.75 -16.51
N GLN A 76 -4.51 3.42 -16.66
CA GLN A 76 -4.40 4.60 -17.52
C GLN A 76 -4.66 4.24 -18.99
N ASP A 77 -4.13 3.11 -19.48
CA ASP A 77 -4.34 2.67 -20.87
C ASP A 77 -5.82 2.37 -21.15
N LEU A 78 -6.51 1.74 -20.18
CA LEU A 78 -7.95 1.47 -20.29
C LEU A 78 -8.77 2.77 -20.33
N LEU A 79 -8.44 3.75 -19.49
CA LEU A 79 -9.12 5.04 -19.48
C LEU A 79 -8.81 5.85 -20.75
N ASP A 80 -7.58 5.80 -21.25
CA ASP A 80 -7.19 6.43 -22.51
C ASP A 80 -7.98 5.85 -23.69
N GLU A 81 -8.20 4.53 -23.73
CA GLU A 81 -9.02 3.88 -24.75
C GLU A 81 -10.49 4.33 -24.70
N TRP A 82 -11.07 4.46 -23.49
CA TRP A 82 -12.50 4.72 -23.34
C TRP A 82 -12.87 6.20 -23.37
N LEU A 83 -11.99 7.08 -22.89
CA LEU A 83 -12.26 8.50 -22.66
C LEU A 83 -11.42 9.41 -23.56
N GLY A 84 -10.42 8.86 -24.25
CA GLY A 84 -9.43 9.61 -24.99
C GLY A 84 -8.14 9.80 -24.18
N LYS A 85 -7.01 9.84 -24.89
CA LYS A 85 -5.67 9.93 -24.30
C LYS A 85 -5.56 11.08 -23.28
N ASP A 86 -5.12 10.74 -22.08
CA ASP A 86 -4.86 11.66 -20.96
C ASP A 86 -6.09 12.49 -20.52
N ALA A 87 -7.31 12.12 -20.94
CA ALA A 87 -8.53 12.80 -20.53
C ALA A 87 -8.87 12.54 -19.05
N ALA A 88 -8.52 11.36 -18.56
CA ALA A 88 -8.52 11.03 -17.14
C ALA A 88 -7.07 10.89 -16.64
N ARG A 89 -6.88 11.04 -15.32
CA ARG A 89 -5.58 10.91 -14.67
C ARG A 89 -5.62 9.86 -13.57
N VAL A 90 -4.91 8.75 -13.77
CA VAL A 90 -4.65 7.75 -12.73
C VAL A 90 -3.49 8.21 -11.85
N ILE A 91 -3.64 8.04 -10.55
CA ILE A 91 -2.64 8.29 -9.51
C ILE A 91 -2.40 6.98 -8.77
N LEU A 92 -1.13 6.65 -8.53
CA LEU A 92 -0.66 5.50 -7.76
C LEU A 92 -0.07 6.01 -6.43
N PRO A 93 -0.84 6.09 -5.33
CA PRO A 93 -0.41 6.76 -4.10
C PRO A 93 0.60 5.99 -3.25
N ILE A 94 1.07 4.83 -3.71
CA ILE A 94 1.98 3.96 -2.95
C ILE A 94 3.36 4.57 -2.73
N THR A 95 3.81 5.41 -3.66
CA THR A 95 5.13 6.03 -3.62
C THR A 95 5.12 7.36 -4.38
N ASP A 96 6.25 8.06 -4.33
CA ASP A 96 6.40 9.33 -5.02
C ASP A 96 6.25 9.17 -6.54
N PRO A 97 5.63 10.16 -7.24
CA PRO A 97 5.19 10.00 -8.63
C PRO A 97 6.33 9.87 -9.64
N TYR A 98 7.59 10.09 -9.23
CA TYR A 98 8.78 9.97 -10.08
C TYR A 98 9.42 8.57 -10.04
N VAL A 99 8.92 7.65 -9.21
CA VAL A 99 9.38 6.27 -9.16
C VAL A 99 8.80 5.48 -10.34
N VAL A 100 9.68 4.98 -11.22
CA VAL A 100 9.29 4.25 -12.45
C VAL A 100 9.71 2.77 -12.46
N HIS A 101 10.23 2.25 -11.34
CA HIS A 101 10.46 0.82 -11.17
C HIS A 101 9.29 0.15 -10.43
N HIS A 102 9.33 -1.17 -10.29
CA HIS A 102 8.28 -1.99 -9.67
C HIS A 102 7.84 -1.56 -8.26
N GLY A 103 8.56 -0.65 -7.59
CA GLY A 103 8.18 -0.07 -6.30
C GLY A 103 6.95 0.84 -6.37
N ALA A 104 6.55 1.29 -7.57
CA ALA A 104 5.31 2.04 -7.78
C ALA A 104 4.07 1.16 -8.01
N LEU A 105 4.21 -0.18 -7.94
CA LEU A 105 3.12 -1.12 -8.20
C LEU A 105 2.40 -1.52 -6.90
N GLY A 106 1.33 -0.80 -6.59
CA GLY A 106 0.42 -1.09 -5.47
C GLY A 106 -0.86 -1.80 -5.88
N SER A 107 -1.67 -2.21 -4.89
CA SER A 107 -3.03 -2.74 -5.11
C SER A 107 -4.13 -1.72 -4.83
N PHE A 108 -3.78 -0.44 -4.79
CA PHE A 108 -4.70 0.70 -4.65
C PHE A 108 -4.29 1.81 -5.62
N ALA A 109 -5.27 2.39 -6.30
CA ALA A 109 -5.11 3.52 -7.20
C ALA A 109 -6.35 4.43 -7.07
N THR A 110 -6.19 5.69 -7.43
CA THR A 110 -7.30 6.65 -7.56
C THR A 110 -7.23 7.32 -8.93
N ALA A 111 -8.37 7.76 -9.48
CA ALA A 111 -8.41 8.36 -10.80
C ALA A 111 -9.31 9.59 -10.82
N TYR A 112 -8.83 10.65 -11.45
CA TYR A 112 -9.59 11.87 -11.70
C TYR A 112 -10.15 11.83 -13.11
N LEU A 113 -11.49 11.87 -13.24
CA LEU A 113 -12.18 11.81 -14.52
C LEU A 113 -12.40 13.21 -15.11
N PRO A 114 -12.52 13.33 -16.45
CA PRO A 114 -12.83 14.62 -17.07
C PRO A 114 -14.24 15.08 -16.70
N LYS A 115 -14.43 16.41 -16.67
CA LYS A 115 -15.74 17.01 -16.36
C LYS A 115 -16.81 16.50 -17.32
N GLY A 116 -17.91 15.99 -16.78
CA GLY A 116 -19.05 15.48 -17.56
C GLY A 116 -18.92 14.01 -17.99
N ALA A 117 -17.85 13.30 -17.60
CA ALA A 117 -17.78 11.86 -17.79
C ALA A 117 -18.91 11.13 -17.03
N ASP A 118 -19.46 10.09 -17.65
CA ASP A 118 -20.39 9.17 -16.98
C ASP A 118 -19.62 8.27 -16.01
N ARG A 119 -19.48 8.75 -14.77
CA ARG A 119 -18.73 8.08 -13.69
C ARG A 119 -19.20 6.64 -13.47
N GLU A 120 -20.51 6.40 -13.44
CA GLU A 120 -21.05 5.07 -13.18
C GLU A 120 -20.80 4.11 -14.34
N ALA A 121 -20.90 4.57 -15.59
CA ALA A 121 -20.55 3.75 -16.74
C ALA A 121 -19.07 3.34 -16.73
N ILE A 122 -18.16 4.25 -16.37
CA ILE A 122 -16.72 3.95 -16.25
C ILE A 122 -16.44 2.99 -15.10
N MET A 123 -17.03 3.22 -13.93
CA MET A 123 -16.91 2.30 -12.79
C MET A 123 -17.44 0.91 -13.12
N ALA A 124 -18.57 0.80 -13.84
CA ALA A 124 -19.12 -0.47 -14.29
C ALA A 124 -18.22 -1.21 -15.29
N LYS A 125 -17.47 -0.50 -16.15
CA LYS A 125 -16.46 -1.10 -17.02
C LYS A 125 -15.27 -1.62 -16.19
N LEU A 126 -14.73 -0.80 -15.28
CA LEU A 126 -13.60 -1.19 -14.42
C LEU A 126 -13.92 -2.42 -13.56
N ARG A 127 -15.13 -2.52 -13.01
CA ARG A 127 -15.58 -3.70 -12.23
C ARG A 127 -15.57 -5.01 -13.01
N LYS A 128 -15.58 -4.97 -14.34
CA LYS A 128 -15.54 -6.17 -15.20
C LYS A 128 -14.12 -6.56 -15.60
N VAL A 129 -13.11 -5.75 -15.29
CA VAL A 129 -11.71 -6.06 -15.59
C VAL A 129 -11.22 -7.10 -14.60
N GLU A 130 -10.73 -8.24 -15.12
CA GLU A 130 -10.13 -9.27 -14.29
C GLU A 130 -8.95 -8.70 -13.47
N GLY A 131 -8.91 -9.01 -12.17
CA GLY A 131 -7.92 -8.46 -11.24
C GLY A 131 -8.37 -7.20 -10.50
N ILE A 132 -9.42 -6.49 -10.96
CA ILE A 132 -10.03 -5.38 -10.20
C ILE A 132 -11.11 -5.94 -9.28
N ILE A 133 -10.85 -5.93 -7.96
CA ILE A 133 -11.76 -6.50 -6.97
C ILE A 133 -12.82 -5.52 -6.43
N LEU A 134 -12.59 -4.22 -6.56
CA LEU A 134 -13.46 -3.19 -6.01
C LEU A 134 -13.28 -1.87 -6.75
N VAL A 135 -14.39 -1.20 -7.06
CA VAL A 135 -14.41 0.16 -7.62
C VAL A 135 -15.53 0.94 -6.95
N LEU A 136 -15.18 2.04 -6.29
CA LEU A 136 -16.08 2.92 -5.56
C LEU A 136 -16.00 4.34 -6.11
N GLY A 137 -17.11 5.08 -6.01
CA GLY A 137 -17.11 6.51 -6.21
C GLY A 137 -16.42 7.20 -5.02
N ARG A 138 -16.07 8.48 -5.18
CA ARG A 138 -15.37 9.26 -4.15
C ARG A 138 -16.09 9.24 -2.82
N GLU A 139 -17.39 9.49 -2.84
CA GLU A 139 -18.21 9.64 -1.63
C GLU A 139 -18.29 8.31 -0.86
N GLU A 140 -18.57 7.21 -1.56
CA GLU A 140 -18.63 5.87 -0.96
C GLU A 140 -17.25 5.40 -0.48
N GLY A 141 -16.20 5.61 -1.29
CA GLY A 141 -14.83 5.24 -0.95
C GLY A 141 -14.32 5.98 0.28
N SER A 142 -14.54 7.30 0.33
CA SER A 142 -14.18 8.12 1.48
C SER A 142 -14.95 7.76 2.74
N ALA A 143 -16.26 7.54 2.64
CA ALA A 143 -17.06 7.11 3.79
C ALA A 143 -16.63 5.72 4.30
N ARG A 144 -16.38 4.76 3.40
CA ARG A 144 -16.05 3.38 3.77
C ARG A 144 -14.65 3.23 4.35
N PHE A 145 -13.68 3.97 3.83
CA PHE A 145 -12.27 3.87 4.19
C PHE A 145 -11.78 5.03 5.08
N GLU A 146 -12.71 5.88 5.54
CA GLU A 146 -12.43 7.05 6.39
C GLU A 146 -11.40 8.00 5.76
N LEU A 147 -11.52 8.26 4.45
CA LEU A 147 -10.56 9.06 3.68
C LEU A 147 -11.05 10.50 3.45
N PRO A 148 -10.14 11.48 3.42
CA PRO A 148 -10.48 12.87 3.13
C PRO A 148 -10.91 13.05 1.66
N GLU A 149 -12.19 13.35 1.42
CA GLU A 149 -12.76 13.51 0.07
C GLU A 149 -12.03 14.57 -0.79
N ASP A 150 -11.47 15.61 -0.17
CA ASP A 150 -10.74 16.69 -0.85
C ASP A 150 -9.36 16.25 -1.40
N ARG A 151 -8.89 15.05 -1.04
CA ARG A 151 -7.63 14.46 -1.52
C ARG A 151 -7.83 13.19 -2.36
N MET A 152 -9.08 12.80 -2.62
CA MET A 152 -9.43 11.61 -3.38
C MET A 152 -10.01 11.95 -4.75
N GLY A 153 -9.68 11.12 -5.75
CA GLY A 153 -10.23 11.19 -7.11
C GLY A 153 -11.73 10.97 -7.17
#